data_AF-A0A1G2ZMC1-F1
#
_entry.id   AF-A0A1G2ZMC1-F1
#
_cell.length_a   1.000
_cell.length_b   1.000
_cell.length_c   1.000
_cell.angle_alpha   90.00
_cell.angle_beta   90.00
_cell.angle_gamma   90.00
#
_symmetry.space_group_name_H-M   'P 1'
#
loop_
_entity.id
_entity.type
_entity.pdbx_description
1 polymer ?
#
loop_
_entity_poly.entity_id
_entity_poly.type
_entity_poly.pdbx_seq_one_letter_code
_entity_poly.pdbx_strand_id
1 'polypeptide(L)' 'MNKKLYRITLRGQMGNVFVVAADPQEAYRIVRNDLDKRDYGFPKDRVMKAIELLAEDALYPECDIRLYVEDE' A
#
# COMPACT_ATOMS: atom_id res chain seq x y z
N MET A 1 -14.97 -1.00 7.89
CA MET A 1 -14.16 -1.59 6.80
C MET A 1 -12.86 -2.02 7.42
N ASN A 2 -12.45 -3.28 7.25
CA ASN A 2 -11.20 -3.78 7.84
C ASN A 2 -10.01 -3.13 7.13
N LYS A 3 -9.10 -2.52 7.91
CA LYS A 3 -7.87 -1.93 7.38
C LYS A 3 -6.89 -3.04 6.98
N LYS A 4 -6.16 -2.86 5.89
CA LYS A 4 -5.16 -3.82 5.40
C LYS A 4 -3.84 -3.11 5.13
N LEU A 5 -2.73 -3.73 5.53
CA LEU A 5 -1.39 -3.25 5.26
C LEU A 5 -0.88 -3.86 3.96
N TYR A 6 -0.56 -3.02 3.00
CA TYR A 6 -0.02 -3.41 1.71
C TYR A 6 1.43 -2.97 1.55
N ARG A 7 2.25 -3.80 0.92
CA ARG A 7 3.53 -3.40 0.32
C ARG A 7 3.33 -3.16 -1.18
N ILE A 8 3.73 -1.99 -1.64
CA ILE A 8 3.74 -1.62 -3.05
C ILE A 8 5.18 -1.53 -3.51
N THR A 9 5.47 -2.27 -4.58
CA THR A 9 6.74 -2.19 -5.31
C THR A 9 6.51 -1.42 -6.60
N LEU A 10 7.24 -0.33 -6.79
CA LEU A 10 7.25 0.45 -8.02
C LEU A 10 8.33 -0.08 -8.97
N ARG A 11 8.24 0.26 -10.26
CA ARG A 11 9.23 -0.18 -11.26
C ARG A 11 10.59 0.45 -11.04
N GLY A 12 10.63 1.73 -10.66
CA GLY A 12 11.87 2.40 -10.30
C GLY A 12 12.43 1.92 -8.97
N GLN A 13 13.68 2.26 -8.69
CA GLN A 13 14.30 2.06 -7.37
C GLN A 13 13.80 3.12 -6.36
N MET A 14 12.49 3.17 -6.14
CA MET A 14 11.85 4.12 -5.21
C MET A 14 11.69 3.54 -3.79
N GLY A 15 12.28 2.38 -3.54
CA GLY A 15 12.17 1.65 -2.27
C GLY A 15 10.86 0.88 -2.13
N ASN A 16 10.69 0.22 -0.98
CA ASN A 16 9.43 -0.40 -0.59
C ASN A 16 8.49 0.67 -0.04
N VAL A 17 7.26 0.72 -0.55
CA VAL A 17 6.21 1.62 -0.04
C VAL A 17 5.21 0.77 0.74
N PHE A 18 4.86 1.20 1.95
CA PHE A 18 3.87 0.53 2.78
C PHE A 18 2.68 1.45 3.01
N VAL A 19 1.46 0.92 2.88
CA VAL A 19 0.24 1.72 3.01
C VAL A 19 -0.88 0.92 3.66
N VAL A 20 -1.66 1.60 4.51
CA VAL A 20 -2.89 1.04 5.07
C VAL A 20 -4.06 1.49 4.20
N ALA A 21 -4.87 0.55 3.71
CA ALA A 21 -6.02 0.80 2.84
C ALA A 21 -7.10 -0.28 3.01
N ALA A 22 -8.30 -0.07 2.49
CA ALA A 22 -9.34 -1.10 2.50
C ALA A 22 -9.09 -2.21 1.46
N ASP A 23 -8.47 -1.87 0.34
CA ASP A 23 -8.25 -2.77 -0.80
C ASP A 23 -6.98 -2.38 -1.60
N PRO A 24 -6.47 -3.25 -2.50
CA PRO A 24 -5.23 -2.97 -3.22
C PRO A 24 -5.34 -1.81 -4.23
N GLN A 25 -6.54 -1.53 -4.76
CA GLN A 25 -6.75 -0.40 -5.67
C GLN A 25 -6.62 0.92 -4.92
N GLU A 26 -7.20 1.01 -3.74
CA GLU A 26 -7.08 2.16 -2.85
C GLU A 26 -5.63 2.36 -2.40
N ALA A 27 -4.94 1.28 -2.00
CA ALA A 27 -3.53 1.31 -1.63
C ALA A 27 -2.68 1.95 -2.74
N TYR A 28 -2.84 1.49 -3.99
CA TYR A 28 -2.10 2.04 -5.11
C TYR A 28 -2.48 3.50 -5.41
N ARG A 29 -3.77 3.84 -5.33
CA ARG A 29 -4.27 5.20 -5.51
C ARG A 29 -3.65 6.18 -4.50
N ILE A 30 -3.56 5.80 -3.22
CA ILE A 30 -2.93 6.63 -2.18
C ILE A 30 -1.48 6.93 -2.56
N VAL A 31 -0.69 5.90 -2.90
CA VAL A 31 0.71 6.05 -3.28
C VAL A 31 0.87 6.93 -4.53
N ARG A 32 0.04 6.71 -5.55
CA ARG A 32 0.08 7.51 -6.78
C ARG A 32 -0.24 8.98 -6.54
N ASN A 33 -1.30 9.26 -5.78
CA ASN A 33 -1.69 10.63 -5.45
C ASN A 33 -0.58 11.36 -4.68
N ASP A 34 0.07 10.69 -3.75
CA ASP A 34 1.17 11.27 -2.98
C ASP A 34 2.43 11.52 -3.85
N LEU A 35 2.78 10.60 -4.75
CA LEU A 35 3.88 10.80 -5.71
C LEU A 35 3.62 11.95 -6.67
N ASP A 36 2.38 12.07 -7.16
CA ASP A 36 1.98 13.12 -8.09
C ASP A 36 1.93 14.49 -7.38
N LYS A 37 1.44 14.54 -6.13
CA LYS A 37 1.46 15.75 -5.30
C LYS A 37 2.87 16.26 -5.02
N ARG A 38 3.84 15.35 -4.84
CA ARG A 38 5.24 15.68 -4.57
C ARG A 38 6.08 15.90 -5.83
N ASP A 39 5.51 15.67 -7.01
CA ASP A 39 6.22 15.54 -8.29
C ASP A 39 7.51 14.69 -8.19
N TYR A 40 7.41 13.51 -7.58
CA TYR A 40 8.58 12.71 -7.21
C TYR A 40 8.88 11.56 -8.19
N GLY A 41 10.03 11.61 -8.87
CA GLY A 41 10.53 10.56 -9.78
C GLY A 41 9.99 10.66 -11.21
N PHE A 42 10.46 9.83 -12.15
CA PHE A 42 9.95 9.87 -13.53
C PHE A 42 8.63 9.10 -13.68
N PRO A 43 7.72 9.50 -14.58
CA PRO A 43 6.43 8.81 -14.77
C PRO A 43 6.55 7.30 -15.01
N LYS A 44 7.58 6.87 -15.76
CA LYS A 44 7.89 5.45 -16.04
C LYS A 44 8.30 4.65 -14.81
N ASP A 45 8.89 5.31 -13.82
CA ASP A 45 9.45 4.69 -12.61
C ASP A 45 8.38 4.56 -11.52
N ARG A 46 7.38 5.46 -11.54
CA ARG A 46 6.24 5.48 -10.59
C ARG A 46 5.21 4.38 -10.85
N VAL A 47 5.33 3.58 -11.93
CA VAL A 47 4.35 2.54 -12.29
C VAL A 47 4.46 1.36 -11.33
N MET A 48 3.31 0.81 -10.89
CA MET A 48 3.28 -0.38 -10.05
C MET A 48 3.93 -1.57 -10.75
N LYS A 49 4.82 -2.26 -10.03
CA LYS A 49 5.37 -3.56 -10.39
C LYS A 49 4.64 -4.68 -9.65
N ALA A 50 4.38 -4.50 -8.36
CA ALA A 50 3.69 -5.47 -7.52
C ALA A 50 2.97 -4.79 -6.36
N ILE A 51 1.94 -5.46 -5.85
CA ILE A 51 1.25 -5.12 -4.60
C ILE A 51 0.98 -6.41 -3.83
N GLU A 52 1.28 -6.39 -2.54
CA GLU A 52 1.21 -7.56 -1.65
C GLU A 52 0.50 -7.19 -0.36
N LEU A 53 -0.46 -8.02 0.07
CA LEU A 53 -1.08 -7.91 1.39
C LEU A 53 -0.11 -8.48 2.44
N LEU A 54 0.18 -7.70 3.47
CA LEU A 54 1.10 -8.10 4.55
C LEU A 54 0.41 -8.33 5.89
N ALA A 55 -0.69 -7.63 6.16
CA ALA A 55 -1.46 -7.81 7.38
C ALA A 55 -2.89 -7.29 7.19
N GLU A 56 -3.83 -7.83 7.95
CA GLU A 56 -5.23 -7.41 7.93
C GLU A 56 -5.76 -7.18 9.35
N ASP A 57 -6.50 -6.10 9.53
CA ASP A 57 -7.23 -5.77 10.75
C ASP A 57 -8.51 -6.60 10.81
N ALA A 58 -8.32 -7.86 11.17
CA ALA A 58 -9.37 -8.84 11.35
C ALA A 58 -9.01 -9.78 12.49
N LEU A 59 -10.03 -10.36 13.13
CA LEU A 59 -9.82 -11.40 14.15
C LEU A 59 -9.23 -12.68 13.55
N TYR A 60 -9.61 -12.99 12.30
CA TYR A 60 -9.15 -14.14 11.52
C TYR A 60 -8.72 -13.66 10.13
N PRO A 61 -7.52 -13.08 10.00
CA PRO A 61 -7.05 -12.51 8.74
C PRO A 61 -6.74 -13.60 7.72
N GLU A 62 -7.10 -13.39 6.45
CA GLU A 62 -6.84 -14.37 5.37
C GLU A 62 -5.34 -14.58 5.10
N CYS A 63 -4.52 -13.59 5.46
CA CYS A 63 -3.06 -13.63 5.33
C CYS A 63 -2.34 -14.18 6.56
N ASP A 64 -3.09 -14.72 7.55
CA ASP A 64 -2.57 -15.22 8.83
C ASP A 64 -1.81 -14.19 9.69
N ILE A 65 -1.79 -12.92 9.27
CA ILE A 65 -1.08 -11.84 9.94
C ILE A 65 -2.08 -10.77 10.35
N ARG A 66 -2.23 -10.61 11.67
CA ARG A 66 -3.13 -9.61 12.25
C ARG A 66 -2.46 -8.24 12.27
N LEU A 67 -3.17 -7.25 11.74
CA LEU A 67 -2.82 -5.84 11.88
C LEU A 67 -3.43 -5.29 13.16
N TYR A 68 -2.63 -4.59 13.96
CA TYR A 68 -3.12 -3.78 15.08
C TYR A 68 -3.00 -2.31 14.68
N VAL A 69 -4.12 -1.59 14.76
CA VAL A 69 -4.21 -0.15 14.51
C VAL A 69 -4.88 0.48 15.72
N GLU A 70 -4.49 1.71 16.05
CA GLU A 70 -5.23 2.50 17.03
C GLU A 70 -6.56 2.95 16.38
N ASP A 71 -7.66 2.79 17.12
CA ASP A 71 -8.94 3.36 16.74
C ASP A 71 -8.91 4.86 17.09
N GLU A 72 -9.06 5.73 16.09
CA GLU A 72 -9.21 7.18 16.27
C GLU A 72 -10.62 7.55 16.76
#